data_AF-A0A1A9GJU7-F1
#
_entry.id   AF-A0A1A9GJU7-F1
#
_cell.length_a   1.000
_cell.length_b   1.000
_cell.length_c   1.000
_cell.angle_alpha   90.00
_cell.angle_beta   90.00
_cell.angle_gamma   90.00
#
_symmetry.space_group_name_H-M   'P 1'
#
loop_
_entity.id
_entity.type
_entity.pdbx_description
1 polymer ?
#
loop_
_entity_poly.entity_id
_entity_poly.type
_entity_poly.pdbx_seq_one_letter_code
_entity_poly.pdbx_strand_id
1 'polypeptide(L)'
;MSEQLPPGHLFVVHGRIESVVHDAAVVPTSDGMHFRSYWHELLGERRREDVRPPGWPGPGWGRAADGSNLWFVSVGATSRIDATAVVARTLGAVRSAAEAQLGRQENRVLPVIAVPVTGIAGGGHGERRGDLLKDLMAGLHEMAAELCVDVALVTPDAAVHAAAQRLRAPLLEDVLTEGLRSTAQRLGEQARRGELALFLGAGASIPAGLPSWDELLQQLATDYDGSLVGLSPVDQAELLEKRFPDFRHRVAERVRGAGRPSLAHALLASLGCREVVTTNYDTLYEQAVTARGAQVTRILPGADNPGSTGWVLKLHGDVDRPGSIVLTRRSFVLFDSRTRPAGALLQTLLMTRHLLVVGASMQDDNVVRLMHEVEEYRESHRMTGRFGTLLDVDAAGPRRELWEKQLDWVSLPGTPFAETSRTLEILLDLVAHHASEDVPWLLDERFASLLESEEEREIAQALRRVRESLPDGHTVWAEVARALDGFGARPRGRSRP
;
A
#
# COMPACT_ATOMS: atom_id res chain seq x y z
N MET A 1 3.93 5.28 34.95
CA MET A 1 5.06 4.66 34.23
C MET A 1 5.05 5.26 32.84
N SER A 2 6.14 5.87 32.38
CA SER A 2 6.24 6.30 30.99
C SER A 2 6.11 5.05 30.14
N GLU A 3 5.05 4.93 29.36
CA GLU A 3 4.90 3.89 28.34
C GLU A 3 6.12 4.02 27.41
N GLN A 4 7.00 3.03 27.43
CA GLN A 4 8.13 2.99 26.49
C GLN A 4 7.54 2.75 25.10
N LEU A 5 7.79 3.69 24.18
CA LEU A 5 7.39 3.53 22.78
C LEU A 5 8.09 2.30 22.20
N PRO A 6 7.42 1.52 21.33
CA PRO A 6 8.06 0.40 20.65
C PRO A 6 9.12 0.93 19.66
N PRO A 7 10.11 0.10 19.29
CA PRO A 7 11.06 0.45 18.24
C PRO A 7 10.31 0.70 16.92
N GLY A 8 10.76 1.69 16.16
CA GLY A 8 10.22 2.00 14.83
C GLY A 8 10.58 0.96 13.77
N HIS A 9 9.84 0.97 12.66
CA HIS A 9 10.02 0.04 11.55
C HIS A 9 10.29 0.77 10.24
N LEU A 10 11.20 0.24 9.42
CA LEU A 10 11.46 0.74 8.07
C LEU A 10 10.58 -0.03 7.08
N PHE A 11 9.50 0.55 6.59
CA PHE A 11 8.67 0.01 5.51
C PHE A 11 9.27 0.30 4.14
N VAL A 12 9.10 -0.61 3.17
CA VAL A 12 9.48 -0.39 1.76
C VAL A 12 8.23 -0.41 0.91
N VAL A 13 7.90 0.74 0.31
CA VAL A 13 6.60 0.96 -0.34
C VAL A 13 6.78 1.25 -1.82
N HIS A 14 6.14 0.43 -2.67
CA HIS A 14 6.04 0.70 -4.11
C HIS A 14 4.89 1.69 -4.36
N GLY A 15 5.21 2.97 -4.54
CA GLY A 15 4.20 4.01 -4.71
C GLY A 15 4.82 5.39 -4.85
N ARG A 16 4.04 6.43 -4.56
CA ARG A 16 4.51 7.82 -4.49
C ARG A 16 4.20 8.41 -3.12
N ILE A 17 5.04 9.34 -2.67
CA ILE A 17 4.95 9.88 -1.31
C ILE A 17 3.61 10.59 -1.07
N GLU A 18 3.12 11.33 -2.07
CA GLU A 18 1.82 12.01 -2.02
C GLU A 18 0.64 11.04 -1.87
N SER A 19 0.81 9.77 -2.25
CA SER A 19 -0.23 8.73 -2.25
C SER A 19 -0.12 7.74 -1.09
N VAL A 20 0.62 8.08 -0.03
CA VAL A 20 0.72 7.27 1.20
C VAL A 20 0.53 8.20 2.39
N VAL A 21 -0.29 7.80 3.36
CA VAL A 21 -0.44 8.55 4.63
C VAL A 21 0.90 8.66 5.35
N HIS A 22 1.25 9.87 5.79
CA HIS A 22 2.48 10.18 6.52
C HIS A 22 2.29 11.42 7.40
N ASP A 23 3.08 11.51 8.47
CA ASP A 23 3.10 12.65 9.40
C ASP A 23 4.14 13.71 8.99
N ALA A 24 5.21 13.27 8.30
CA ALA A 24 6.19 14.12 7.65
C ALA A 24 6.68 13.51 6.34
N ALA A 25 7.19 14.34 5.43
CA ALA A 25 7.78 13.89 4.18
C ALA A 25 9.12 14.56 3.88
N VAL A 26 10.06 13.79 3.36
CA VAL A 26 11.34 14.27 2.84
C VAL A 26 11.22 14.54 1.34
N VAL A 27 11.64 15.73 0.91
CA VAL A 27 11.51 16.21 -0.48
C VAL A 27 12.88 16.65 -1.02
N PRO A 28 13.47 15.89 -1.96
CA PRO A 28 14.69 16.25 -2.65
C PRO A 28 14.51 17.48 -3.54
N THR A 29 15.46 18.40 -3.49
CA THR A 29 15.46 19.62 -4.30
C THR A 29 16.89 20.11 -4.56
N SER A 30 17.08 20.97 -5.57
CA SER A 30 18.39 21.60 -5.81
C SER A 30 18.72 22.64 -4.73
N ASP A 31 19.96 23.13 -4.67
CA ASP A 31 20.32 24.28 -3.81
C ASP A 31 19.47 25.54 -4.10
N GLY A 32 19.02 25.71 -5.34
CA GLY A 32 18.11 26.78 -5.76
C GLY A 32 16.62 26.53 -5.46
N MET A 33 16.28 25.47 -4.71
CA MET A 33 14.89 25.07 -4.42
C MET A 33 14.04 24.77 -5.67
N HIS A 34 14.66 24.25 -6.74
CA HIS A 34 13.97 23.74 -7.91
C HIS A 34 13.47 22.31 -7.68
N PHE A 35 12.15 22.17 -7.62
CA PHE A 35 11.46 20.90 -7.49
C PHE A 35 11.17 20.28 -8.86
N ARG A 36 11.32 18.97 -8.97
CA ARG A 36 10.84 18.22 -10.13
C ARG A 36 9.32 18.20 -10.15
N SER A 37 8.73 18.06 -11.34
CA SER A 37 7.29 18.23 -11.53
C SER A 37 6.43 17.24 -10.73
N TYR A 38 6.94 16.03 -10.53
CA TYR A 38 6.25 15.00 -9.75
C TYR A 38 6.16 15.32 -8.25
N TRP A 39 6.89 16.31 -7.73
CA TRP A 39 6.73 16.79 -6.35
C TRP A 39 5.61 17.83 -6.19
N HIS A 40 5.05 18.36 -7.27
CA HIS A 40 4.06 19.45 -7.18
C HIS A 40 2.78 19.03 -6.46
N GLU A 41 2.35 17.76 -6.59
CA GLU A 41 1.16 17.27 -5.89
C GLU A 41 1.34 17.31 -4.36
N LEU A 42 2.51 16.91 -3.86
CA LEU A 42 2.86 16.98 -2.44
C LEU A 42 3.03 18.44 -1.95
N LEU A 43 3.67 19.28 -2.77
CA LEU A 43 3.93 20.67 -2.44
C LEU A 43 2.67 21.55 -2.51
N GLY A 44 1.68 21.18 -3.32
CA GLY A 44 0.49 21.99 -3.59
C GLY A 44 0.85 23.32 -4.25
N GLU A 45 0.11 24.38 -3.89
CA GLU A 45 0.29 25.73 -4.43
C GLU A 45 1.40 26.55 -3.73
N ARG A 46 2.21 25.91 -2.86
CA ARG A 46 3.24 26.59 -2.07
C ARG A 46 4.33 27.19 -2.98
N ARG A 47 4.71 28.44 -2.71
CA ARG A 47 5.82 29.09 -3.40
C ARG A 47 7.14 28.69 -2.77
N ARG A 48 8.18 28.53 -3.60
CA ARG A 48 9.52 28.13 -3.14
C ARG A 48 10.11 29.11 -2.13
N GLU A 49 9.77 30.39 -2.21
CA GLU A 49 10.24 31.43 -1.29
C GLU A 49 9.64 31.25 0.11
N ASP A 50 8.38 30.83 0.19
CA ASP A 50 7.63 30.68 1.45
C ASP A 50 8.07 29.43 2.22
N VAL A 51 8.44 28.37 1.49
CA VAL A 51 8.86 27.09 2.11
C VAL A 51 10.36 27.01 2.38
N ARG A 52 11.17 27.95 1.86
CA ARG A 52 12.64 27.87 1.92
C ARG A 52 13.15 27.85 3.36
N PRO A 53 13.88 26.79 3.79
CA PRO A 53 14.42 26.74 5.14
C PRO A 53 15.35 27.92 5.44
N PRO A 54 15.35 28.46 6.68
CA PRO A 54 16.29 29.50 7.08
C PRO A 54 17.74 29.02 6.89
N GLY A 55 18.55 29.81 6.18
CA GLY A 55 19.97 29.47 5.93
C GLY A 55 20.21 28.42 4.83
N TRP A 56 19.20 28.05 4.03
CA TRP A 56 19.33 27.06 2.96
C TRP A 56 20.41 27.39 1.90
N PRO A 57 21.31 26.45 1.53
CA PRO A 57 21.22 25.00 1.80
C PRO A 57 21.83 24.52 3.12
N GLY A 58 22.56 25.36 3.87
CA GLY A 58 23.11 25.01 5.20
C GLY A 58 23.81 23.64 5.23
N PRO A 59 23.40 22.69 6.11
CA PRO A 59 23.94 21.32 6.16
C PRO A 59 23.51 20.42 4.98
N GLY A 60 22.73 20.95 4.03
CA GLY A 60 22.16 20.24 2.89
C GLY A 60 20.77 19.65 3.16
N TRP A 61 20.13 20.01 4.28
CA TRP A 61 18.75 19.65 4.60
C TRP A 61 18.12 20.68 5.56
N GLY A 62 16.79 20.68 5.68
CA GLY A 62 16.08 21.58 6.59
C GLY A 62 14.55 21.49 6.50
N ARG A 63 13.85 21.77 7.61
CA ARG A 63 12.39 21.84 7.66
C ARG A 63 11.88 23.05 6.88
N ALA A 64 10.75 22.89 6.20
CA ALA A 64 10.06 23.98 5.52
C ALA A 64 9.74 25.15 6.46
N ALA A 65 9.94 26.37 5.98
CA ALA A 65 9.76 27.58 6.79
C ALA A 65 8.29 27.96 7.04
N ASP A 66 7.37 27.45 6.23
CA ASP A 66 5.92 27.68 6.36
C ASP A 66 5.27 26.89 7.52
N GLY A 67 6.06 26.15 8.30
CA GLY A 67 5.59 25.33 9.41
C GLY A 67 5.03 23.97 8.98
N SER A 68 4.99 23.67 7.69
CA SER A 68 4.58 22.35 7.20
C SER A 68 5.55 21.26 7.67
N ASN A 69 5.04 20.01 7.72
CA ASN A 69 5.85 18.84 8.05
C ASN A 69 6.62 18.32 6.83
N LEU A 70 7.25 19.23 6.08
CA LEU A 70 8.09 18.92 4.94
C LEU A 70 9.55 19.20 5.29
N TRP A 71 10.43 18.25 4.96
CA TRP A 71 11.87 18.40 5.10
C TRP A 71 12.53 18.36 3.73
N PHE A 72 13.25 19.40 3.38
CA PHE A 72 13.97 19.47 2.12
C PHE A 72 15.36 18.86 2.25
N VAL A 73 15.79 18.15 1.21
CA VAL A 73 17.15 17.60 1.09
C VAL A 73 17.78 18.14 -0.18
N SER A 74 18.93 18.81 -0.06
CA SER A 74 19.70 19.26 -1.21
C SER A 74 20.36 18.07 -1.90
N VAL A 75 20.01 17.87 -3.16
CA VAL A 75 20.72 16.97 -4.09
C VAL A 75 21.70 17.72 -4.99
N GLY A 76 21.90 19.02 -4.73
CA GLY A 76 22.90 19.88 -5.36
C GLY A 76 22.46 20.70 -6.57
N ALA A 77 23.30 21.67 -6.93
CA ALA A 77 23.19 22.46 -8.15
C ALA A 77 24.04 21.86 -9.29
N THR A 78 23.44 21.10 -10.21
CA THR A 78 23.95 20.81 -11.57
C THR A 78 25.38 20.21 -11.75
N SER A 79 26.17 19.97 -10.70
CA SER A 79 27.49 19.33 -10.75
C SER A 79 27.74 18.38 -9.58
N ARG A 80 28.36 17.22 -9.88
CA ARG A 80 28.81 16.09 -9.03
C ARG A 80 28.78 16.35 -7.51
N ILE A 81 27.61 16.28 -6.88
CA ILE A 81 27.54 15.98 -5.45
C ILE A 81 27.78 14.48 -5.30
N ASP A 82 28.66 14.12 -4.35
CA ASP A 82 28.88 12.73 -3.98
C ASP A 82 27.58 12.12 -3.46
N ALA A 83 27.15 11.01 -4.05
CA ALA A 83 25.88 10.37 -3.69
C ALA A 83 25.87 9.92 -2.22
N THR A 84 27.02 9.61 -1.63
CA THR A 84 27.15 9.35 -0.19
C THR A 84 26.76 10.56 0.65
N ALA A 85 27.09 11.78 0.21
CA ALA A 85 26.68 13.01 0.88
C ALA A 85 25.15 13.22 0.81
N VAL A 86 24.51 12.81 -0.28
CA VAL A 86 23.04 12.86 -0.42
C VAL A 86 22.37 11.90 0.55
N VAL A 87 22.90 10.69 0.72
CA VAL A 87 22.43 9.72 1.73
C VAL A 87 22.55 10.33 3.13
N ALA A 88 23.73 10.85 3.49
CA ALA A 88 23.95 11.49 4.79
C ALA A 88 23.00 12.67 5.06
N ARG A 89 22.73 13.52 4.06
CA ARG A 89 21.74 14.61 4.18
C ARG A 89 20.32 14.10 4.35
N THR A 90 19.97 13.00 3.69
CA THR A 90 18.65 12.37 3.82
C THR A 90 18.46 11.82 5.23
N LEU A 91 19.45 11.11 5.77
CA LEU A 91 19.44 10.67 7.16
C LEU A 91 19.37 11.86 8.14
N GLY A 92 20.10 12.95 7.89
CA GLY A 92 20.01 14.18 8.68
C GLY A 92 18.60 14.80 8.70
N ALA A 93 17.92 14.83 7.54
CA ALA A 93 16.55 15.29 7.43
C ALA A 93 15.57 14.43 8.22
N VAL A 94 15.69 13.09 8.15
CA VAL A 94 14.84 12.15 8.90
C VAL A 94 15.05 12.31 10.40
N ARG A 95 16.30 12.50 10.85
CA ARG A 95 16.61 12.73 12.27
C ARG A 95 15.93 14.00 12.77
N SER A 96 16.08 15.08 12.02
CA SER A 96 15.44 16.35 12.35
C SER A 96 13.91 16.26 12.34
N ALA A 97 13.32 15.47 11.44
CA ALA A 97 11.88 15.25 11.41
C ALA A 97 11.39 14.48 12.64
N ALA A 98 12.11 13.43 13.04
CA ALA A 98 11.79 12.66 14.25
C ALA A 98 11.90 13.51 15.53
N GLU A 99 12.94 14.35 15.63
CA GLU A 99 13.19 15.24 16.77
C GLU A 99 12.17 16.40 16.87
N ALA A 100 11.47 16.73 15.77
CA ALA A 100 10.50 17.81 15.73
C ALA A 100 9.18 17.52 16.48
N GLN A 101 9.08 16.38 17.17
CA GLN A 101 7.90 15.95 17.95
C GLN A 101 6.62 16.02 17.12
N LEU A 102 6.64 15.36 15.96
CA LEU A 102 5.49 15.28 15.06
C LEU A 102 4.26 14.76 15.83
N GLY A 103 3.10 15.36 15.57
CA GLY A 103 1.84 14.69 15.87
C GLY A 103 1.79 13.34 15.14
N ARG A 104 1.07 12.39 15.72
CA ARG A 104 0.77 11.12 15.05
C ARG A 104 -0.68 11.13 14.57
N GLN A 105 -0.91 10.56 13.40
CA GLN A 105 -2.26 10.28 12.90
C GLN A 105 -3.07 9.45 13.92
N GLU A 106 -4.39 9.62 13.90
CA GLU A 106 -5.29 8.76 14.67
C GLU A 106 -5.06 7.29 14.33
N ASN A 107 -5.21 6.42 15.32
CA ASN A 107 -5.00 4.97 15.19
C ASN A 107 -3.58 4.53 14.83
N ARG A 108 -2.56 5.40 14.97
CA ARG A 108 -1.14 5.01 14.91
C ARG A 108 -0.46 5.04 16.28
N VAL A 109 0.51 4.15 16.44
CA VAL A 109 1.41 4.12 17.61
C VAL A 109 2.53 5.14 17.46
N LEU A 110 3.20 5.14 16.31
CA LEU A 110 4.36 5.98 15.99
C LEU A 110 4.07 6.86 14.76
N PRO A 111 4.66 8.06 14.68
CA PRO A 111 4.58 8.88 13.48
C PRO A 111 5.33 8.22 12.31
N VAL A 112 4.85 8.46 11.09
CA VAL A 112 5.45 7.97 9.84
C VAL A 112 6.16 9.09 9.10
N ILE A 113 7.43 8.88 8.80
CA ILE A 113 8.22 9.76 7.93
C ILE A 113 8.33 9.10 6.56
N ALA A 114 7.73 9.71 5.54
CA ALA A 114 7.88 9.26 4.16
C ALA A 114 9.19 9.77 3.57
N VAL A 115 10.01 8.86 3.07
CA VAL A 115 11.36 9.12 2.57
C VAL A 115 11.48 8.59 1.15
N PRO A 116 11.93 9.39 0.17
CA PRO A 116 12.20 8.89 -1.17
C PRO A 116 13.55 8.21 -1.22
N VAL A 117 13.74 7.36 -2.22
CA VAL A 117 15.07 6.87 -2.54
C VAL A 117 15.89 7.99 -3.19
N THR A 118 16.89 8.49 -2.47
CA THR A 118 17.77 9.58 -2.91
C THR A 118 19.14 9.04 -3.33
N GLY A 119 19.92 9.85 -4.06
CA GLY A 119 21.29 9.48 -4.48
C GLY A 119 21.39 8.49 -5.64
N ILE A 120 20.27 7.92 -6.12
CA ILE A 120 20.24 6.95 -7.23
C ILE A 120 19.94 7.62 -8.60
N ALA A 121 19.36 8.82 -8.61
CA ALA A 121 18.99 9.57 -9.82
C ALA A 121 20.13 10.51 -10.28
N GLY A 122 20.60 10.36 -11.53
CA GLY A 122 21.65 11.19 -12.16
C GLY A 122 22.80 10.37 -12.75
N GLY A 123 23.16 10.59 -14.03
CA GLY A 123 24.23 9.86 -14.73
C GLY A 123 25.62 10.16 -14.14
N GLY A 124 26.41 9.12 -13.84
CA GLY A 124 27.82 9.29 -13.43
C GLY A 124 28.43 8.24 -12.50
N HIS A 125 27.64 7.41 -11.81
CA HIS A 125 28.13 6.45 -10.80
C HIS A 125 27.63 5.01 -11.04
N GLY A 126 27.71 4.54 -12.29
CA GLY A 126 27.02 3.35 -12.80
C GLY A 126 27.09 2.06 -11.97
N GLU A 127 28.09 1.88 -11.10
CA GLU A 127 28.31 0.61 -10.36
C GLU A 127 28.12 0.70 -8.84
N ARG A 128 27.99 1.88 -8.23
CA ARG A 128 27.95 2.05 -6.75
C ARG A 128 26.55 2.34 -6.18
N ARG A 129 25.49 2.21 -6.98
CA ARG A 129 24.12 2.62 -6.56
C ARG A 129 23.41 1.58 -5.71
N GLY A 130 23.69 0.29 -5.91
CA GLY A 130 23.22 -0.77 -5.00
C GLY A 130 23.75 -0.55 -3.58
N ASP A 131 25.03 -0.21 -3.45
CA ASP A 131 25.67 0.06 -2.16
C ASP A 131 25.06 1.29 -1.48
N LEU A 132 24.77 2.36 -2.22
CA LEU A 132 24.14 3.56 -1.68
C LEU A 132 22.71 3.30 -1.18
N LEU A 133 21.94 2.47 -1.90
CA LEU A 133 20.61 2.04 -1.44
C LEU A 133 20.73 1.24 -0.15
N LYS A 134 21.71 0.32 -0.09
CA LYS A 134 22.00 -0.47 1.11
C LYS A 134 22.38 0.42 2.30
N ASP A 135 23.27 1.40 2.11
CA ASP A 135 23.69 2.34 3.15
C ASP A 135 22.51 3.20 3.64
N LEU A 136 21.67 3.69 2.72
CA LEU A 136 20.46 4.44 3.07
C LEU A 136 19.51 3.57 3.90
N MET A 137 19.25 2.34 3.46
CA MET A 137 18.33 1.43 4.16
C MET A 137 18.83 1.03 5.54
N ALA A 138 20.13 0.72 5.68
CA ALA A 138 20.73 0.43 6.98
C ALA A 138 20.60 1.63 7.93
N GLY A 139 20.96 2.83 7.48
CA GLY A 139 20.84 4.04 8.28
C GLY A 139 19.39 4.38 8.67
N LEU A 140 18.43 4.20 7.75
CA LEU A 140 17.01 4.42 8.05
C LEU A 140 16.46 3.37 9.03
N HIS A 141 16.88 2.11 8.92
CA HIS A 141 16.47 1.04 9.83
C HIS A 141 16.96 1.29 11.25
N GLU A 142 18.26 1.60 11.40
CA GLU A 142 18.84 1.97 12.70
C GLU A 142 18.13 3.18 13.31
N MET A 143 17.91 4.24 12.52
CA MET A 143 17.24 5.44 12.99
C MET A 143 15.78 5.24 13.38
N ALA A 144 15.03 4.40 12.63
CA ALA A 144 13.64 4.08 12.96
C ALA A 144 13.56 3.45 14.36
N ALA A 145 14.44 2.50 14.66
CA ALA A 145 14.53 1.86 15.95
C ALA A 145 14.97 2.84 17.07
N GLU A 146 16.07 3.58 16.85
CA GLU A 146 16.63 4.51 17.84
C GLU A 146 15.69 5.66 18.21
N LEU A 147 15.00 6.23 17.22
CA LEU A 147 14.19 7.43 17.39
C LEU A 147 12.71 7.12 17.61
N CYS A 148 12.33 5.83 17.64
CA CYS A 148 10.95 5.37 17.81
C CYS A 148 9.99 6.03 16.79
N VAL A 149 10.36 6.00 15.51
CA VAL A 149 9.55 6.50 14.40
C VAL A 149 9.43 5.45 13.30
N ASP A 150 8.28 5.35 12.68
CA ASP A 150 8.14 4.51 11.49
C ASP A 150 8.64 5.29 10.26
N VAL A 151 9.37 4.63 9.39
CA VAL A 151 9.91 5.23 8.16
C VAL A 151 9.34 4.48 6.97
N ALA A 152 8.71 5.18 6.04
CA ALA A 152 8.26 4.62 4.77
C ALA A 152 9.23 5.02 3.66
N LEU A 153 10.08 4.10 3.21
CA LEU A 153 10.91 4.29 2.02
C LEU A 153 10.06 4.08 0.77
N VAL A 154 9.70 5.16 0.09
CA VAL A 154 8.74 5.15 -1.02
C VAL A 154 9.46 5.32 -2.36
N THR A 155 9.14 4.47 -3.32
CA THR A 155 9.62 4.61 -4.70
C THR A 155 8.58 4.13 -5.71
N PRO A 156 8.32 4.89 -6.80
CA PRO A 156 7.44 4.43 -7.87
C PRO A 156 8.17 3.52 -8.86
N ASP A 157 9.50 3.46 -8.80
CA ASP A 157 10.34 2.69 -9.70
C ASP A 157 10.39 1.22 -9.26
N ALA A 158 9.78 0.33 -10.06
CA ALA A 158 9.73 -1.11 -9.80
C ALA A 158 11.12 -1.74 -9.61
N ALA A 159 12.13 -1.29 -10.35
CA ALA A 159 13.50 -1.81 -10.22
C ALA A 159 14.10 -1.41 -8.87
N VAL A 160 13.91 -0.16 -8.46
CA VAL A 160 14.40 0.33 -7.16
C VAL A 160 13.66 -0.36 -6.01
N HIS A 161 12.34 -0.54 -6.13
CA HIS A 161 11.54 -1.25 -5.13
C HIS A 161 12.03 -2.69 -4.97
N ALA A 162 12.17 -3.44 -6.07
CA ALA A 162 12.59 -4.83 -6.02
C ALA A 162 14.04 -4.97 -5.50
N ALA A 163 14.95 -4.07 -5.88
CA ALA A 163 16.31 -4.02 -5.34
C ALA A 163 16.32 -3.72 -3.83
N ALA A 164 15.46 -2.79 -3.36
CA ALA A 164 15.30 -2.50 -1.95
C ALA A 164 14.80 -3.74 -1.20
N GLN A 165 13.78 -4.44 -1.73
CA GLN A 165 13.28 -5.68 -1.11
C GLN A 165 14.38 -6.75 -1.00
N ARG A 166 15.20 -6.95 -2.04
CA ARG A 166 16.35 -7.86 -2.02
C ARG A 166 17.37 -7.50 -0.92
N LEU A 167 17.72 -6.22 -0.81
CA LEU A 167 18.69 -5.73 0.17
C LEU A 167 18.17 -5.76 1.62
N ARG A 168 16.84 -5.84 1.80
CA ARG A 168 16.19 -5.77 3.10
C ARG A 168 16.18 -7.07 3.89
N ALA A 169 16.38 -8.23 3.25
CA ALA A 169 16.21 -9.54 3.89
C ALA A 169 16.91 -9.67 5.28
N PRO A 170 18.15 -9.18 5.48
CA PRO A 170 18.81 -9.25 6.79
C PRO A 170 18.17 -8.36 7.88
N LEU A 171 17.42 -7.32 7.49
CA LEU A 171 16.78 -6.37 8.39
C LEU A 171 15.43 -6.86 8.92
N LEU A 172 14.95 -8.03 8.46
CA LEU A 172 13.61 -8.56 8.75
C LEU A 172 13.60 -9.72 9.77
N GLU A 173 14.77 -10.23 10.15
CA GLU A 173 14.88 -11.49 10.88
C GLU A 173 14.11 -11.48 12.21
N ASP A 174 14.15 -10.39 12.99
CA ASP A 174 13.55 -10.33 14.35
C ASP A 174 12.32 -9.42 14.47
N VAL A 175 11.67 -9.08 13.35
CA VAL A 175 10.57 -8.10 13.35
C VAL A 175 9.25 -8.66 13.89
N LEU A 176 8.96 -9.94 13.63
CA LEU A 176 7.72 -10.62 14.02
C LEU A 176 8.01 -11.99 14.64
N THR A 177 7.03 -12.55 15.36
CA THR A 177 7.12 -13.91 15.89
C THR A 177 7.23 -14.94 14.77
N GLU A 178 7.82 -16.11 15.05
CA GLU A 178 8.00 -17.17 14.07
C GLU A 178 6.69 -17.58 13.35
N GLY A 179 5.58 -17.66 14.09
CA GLY A 179 4.28 -17.98 13.49
C GLY A 179 3.79 -16.93 12.49
N LEU A 180 4.03 -15.65 12.77
CA LEU A 180 3.68 -14.56 11.86
C LEU A 180 4.64 -14.49 10.67
N ARG A 181 5.95 -14.74 10.86
CA ARG A 181 6.92 -14.85 9.76
C ARG A 181 6.56 -15.97 8.80
N SER A 182 6.25 -17.17 9.32
CA SER A 182 5.80 -18.31 8.52
C SER A 182 4.51 -18.00 7.74
N THR A 183 3.57 -17.29 8.38
CA THR A 183 2.35 -16.82 7.71
C THR A 183 2.68 -15.84 6.59
N ALA A 184 3.57 -14.87 6.83
CA ALA A 184 3.97 -13.88 5.84
C ALA A 184 4.63 -14.52 4.62
N GLN A 185 5.56 -15.45 4.86
CA GLN A 185 6.24 -16.20 3.81
C GLN A 185 5.24 -16.99 2.96
N ARG A 186 4.33 -17.75 3.59
CA ARG A 186 3.31 -18.52 2.88
C ARG A 186 2.44 -17.64 2.00
N LEU A 187 1.91 -16.53 2.54
CA LEU A 187 1.06 -15.61 1.79
C LEU A 187 1.83 -14.92 0.65
N GLY A 188 3.08 -14.52 0.89
CA GLY A 188 3.91 -13.89 -0.14
C GLY A 188 4.26 -14.84 -1.28
N GLU A 189 4.57 -16.11 -0.98
CA GLU A 189 4.78 -17.14 -2.00
C GLU A 189 3.52 -17.41 -2.82
N GLN A 190 2.34 -17.44 -2.19
CA GLN A 190 1.05 -17.57 -2.88
C GLN A 190 0.78 -16.36 -3.80
N ALA A 191 1.08 -15.15 -3.33
CA ALA A 191 0.97 -13.94 -4.16
C ALA A 191 1.89 -14.02 -5.38
N ARG A 192 3.16 -14.40 -5.19
CA ARG A 192 4.15 -14.56 -6.27
C ARG A 192 3.74 -15.60 -7.31
N ARG A 193 3.05 -16.68 -6.90
CA ARG A 193 2.51 -17.70 -7.82
C ARG A 193 1.21 -17.27 -8.52
N GLY A 194 0.66 -16.10 -8.18
CA GLY A 194 -0.63 -15.64 -8.69
C GLY A 194 -1.81 -16.47 -8.17
N GLU A 195 -1.67 -17.08 -6.99
CA GLU A 195 -2.69 -17.91 -6.33
C GLU A 195 -3.51 -17.12 -5.31
N LEU A 196 -3.05 -15.92 -4.92
CA LEU A 196 -3.66 -15.09 -3.89
C LEU A 196 -4.65 -14.06 -4.48
N ALA A 197 -5.85 -13.99 -3.93
CA ALA A 197 -6.83 -12.92 -4.14
C ALA A 197 -7.04 -12.13 -2.84
N LEU A 198 -7.46 -10.87 -2.93
CA LEU A 198 -7.65 -10.02 -1.76
C LEU A 198 -9.14 -9.82 -1.45
N PHE A 199 -9.47 -9.76 -0.17
CA PHE A 199 -10.75 -9.27 0.34
C PHE A 199 -10.50 -8.14 1.34
N LEU A 200 -10.95 -6.92 1.00
CA LEU A 200 -10.70 -5.72 1.80
C LEU A 200 -11.99 -5.22 2.45
N GLY A 201 -11.98 -5.11 3.78
CA GLY A 201 -13.06 -4.47 4.55
C GLY A 201 -12.67 -3.09 5.08
N ALA A 202 -13.61 -2.45 5.79
CA ALA A 202 -13.48 -1.06 6.23
C ALA A 202 -12.26 -0.82 7.14
N GLY A 203 -11.82 -1.83 7.88
CA GLY A 203 -10.65 -1.74 8.76
C GLY A 203 -9.34 -1.42 8.04
N ALA A 204 -9.21 -1.74 6.75
CA ALA A 204 -8.04 -1.35 5.95
C ALA A 204 -8.00 0.17 5.68
N SER A 205 -9.16 0.83 5.75
CA SER A 205 -9.39 2.24 5.48
C SER A 205 -9.42 3.13 6.71
N ILE A 206 -9.60 2.56 7.91
CA ILE A 206 -9.58 3.34 9.16
C ILE A 206 -8.27 4.11 9.35
N PRO A 207 -7.07 3.54 9.14
CA PRO A 207 -5.81 4.29 9.26
C PRO A 207 -5.61 5.38 8.19
N ALA A 208 -6.49 5.45 7.18
CA ALA A 208 -6.52 6.55 6.20
C ALA A 208 -7.41 7.72 6.65
N GLY A 209 -7.97 7.66 7.87
CA GLY A 209 -8.89 8.67 8.41
C GLY A 209 -10.35 8.43 8.04
N LEU A 210 -10.70 7.25 7.51
CA LEU A 210 -12.09 6.88 7.28
C LEU A 210 -12.75 6.31 8.54
N PRO A 211 -14.02 6.63 8.80
CA PRO A 211 -14.72 6.06 9.94
C PRO A 211 -15.03 4.58 9.75
N SER A 212 -15.15 3.86 10.86
CA SER A 212 -15.86 2.58 10.89
C SER A 212 -17.33 2.75 10.49
N TRP A 213 -18.06 1.66 10.27
CA TRP A 213 -19.47 1.73 9.89
C TRP A 213 -20.33 2.42 10.96
N ASP A 214 -20.10 2.10 12.23
CA ASP A 214 -20.84 2.71 13.34
C ASP A 214 -20.52 4.21 13.49
N GLU A 215 -19.25 4.59 13.37
CA GLU A 215 -18.83 5.99 13.39
C GLU A 215 -19.38 6.78 12.21
N LEU A 216 -19.44 6.18 11.02
CA LEU A 216 -20.02 6.80 9.83
C LEU A 216 -21.50 7.12 10.07
N LEU A 217 -22.26 6.17 10.62
CA LEU A 217 -23.68 6.38 10.93
C LEU A 217 -23.86 7.44 12.01
N GLN A 218 -23.03 7.44 13.05
CA GLN A 218 -23.04 8.50 14.08
C GLN A 218 -22.77 9.88 13.48
N GLN A 219 -21.77 10.01 12.61
CA GLN A 219 -21.45 11.27 11.94
C GLN A 219 -22.59 11.74 11.02
N LEU A 220 -23.23 10.83 10.30
CA LEU A 220 -24.37 11.14 9.43
C LEU A 220 -25.66 11.45 10.21
N ALA A 221 -25.75 10.99 11.46
CA ALA A 221 -26.86 11.25 12.36
C ALA A 221 -26.75 12.59 13.11
N THR A 222 -25.69 13.39 12.90
CA THR A 222 -25.51 14.68 13.58
C THR A 222 -26.71 15.62 13.44
N ASP A 223 -27.37 15.61 12.27
CA ASP A 223 -28.55 16.43 11.99
C ASP A 223 -29.89 15.71 12.32
N TYR A 224 -29.83 14.57 13.01
CA TYR A 224 -30.99 13.75 13.35
C TYR A 224 -31.37 13.90 14.82
N ASP A 225 -32.50 14.55 15.09
CA ASP A 225 -33.00 14.81 16.46
C ASP A 225 -33.59 13.57 17.17
N GLY A 226 -33.68 12.42 16.49
CA GLY A 226 -34.25 11.19 17.04
C GLY A 226 -33.21 10.25 17.65
N SER A 227 -33.67 9.28 18.44
CA SER A 227 -32.79 8.24 18.99
C SER A 227 -32.54 7.12 17.97
N LEU A 228 -31.28 6.73 17.83
CA LEU A 228 -30.83 5.54 17.10
C LEU A 228 -30.53 4.35 18.03
N VAL A 229 -30.65 4.54 19.34
CA VAL A 229 -30.29 3.53 20.35
C VAL A 229 -31.16 2.29 20.20
N GLY A 230 -30.53 1.11 20.22
CA GLY A 230 -31.20 -0.19 20.11
C GLY A 230 -31.52 -0.63 18.67
N LEU A 231 -31.24 0.21 17.67
CA LEU A 231 -31.33 -0.18 16.26
C LEU A 231 -30.03 -0.82 15.78
N SER A 232 -30.15 -1.85 14.94
CA SER A 232 -29.01 -2.39 14.20
C SER A 232 -28.43 -1.35 13.23
N PRO A 233 -27.14 -1.42 12.85
CA PRO A 233 -26.54 -0.46 11.90
C PRO A 233 -27.32 -0.33 10.58
N VAL A 234 -27.84 -1.44 10.04
CA VAL A 234 -28.68 -1.43 8.82
C VAL A 234 -30.02 -0.73 9.01
N ASP A 235 -30.59 -0.75 10.22
CA ASP A 235 -31.85 -0.06 10.56
C ASP A 235 -31.63 1.43 10.80
N GLN A 236 -30.51 1.77 11.44
CA GLN A 236 -30.08 3.16 11.57
C GLN A 236 -29.91 3.78 10.17
N ALA A 237 -29.21 3.09 9.27
CA ALA A 237 -29.02 3.54 7.90
C ALA A 237 -30.36 3.68 7.13
N GLU A 238 -31.28 2.72 7.27
CA GLU A 238 -32.62 2.79 6.66
C GLU A 238 -33.44 3.99 7.18
N LEU A 239 -33.35 4.27 8.48
CA LEU A 239 -34.04 5.41 9.10
C LEU A 239 -33.44 6.74 8.64
N LEU A 240 -32.11 6.84 8.60
CA LEU A 240 -31.40 8.03 8.09
C LEU A 240 -31.71 8.26 6.61
N GLU A 241 -31.75 7.21 5.77
CA GLU A 241 -32.14 7.32 4.35
C GLU A 241 -33.56 7.85 4.18
N LYS A 242 -34.50 7.45 5.05
CA LYS A 242 -35.88 7.98 5.04
C LYS A 242 -35.96 9.43 5.47
N ARG A 243 -35.05 9.88 6.33
CA ARG A 243 -35.05 11.25 6.85
C ARG A 243 -34.29 12.23 5.96
N PHE A 244 -33.22 11.77 5.31
CA PHE A 244 -32.33 12.57 4.48
C PHE A 244 -32.37 12.08 3.03
N PRO A 245 -33.08 12.76 2.12
CA PRO A 245 -33.15 12.36 0.70
C PRO A 245 -31.78 12.28 -0.01
N ASP A 246 -30.80 13.02 0.49
CA ASP A 246 -29.41 13.08 0.02
C ASP A 246 -28.46 12.15 0.79
N PHE A 247 -28.97 11.24 1.64
CA PHE A 247 -28.19 10.38 2.53
C PHE A 247 -27.00 9.69 1.84
N ARG A 248 -27.20 9.06 0.68
CA ARG A 248 -26.11 8.38 -0.05
C ARG A 248 -25.06 9.35 -0.59
N HIS A 249 -25.43 10.58 -0.93
CA HIS A 249 -24.49 11.61 -1.33
C HIS A 249 -23.66 12.07 -0.11
N ARG A 250 -24.30 12.26 1.04
CA ARG A 250 -23.59 12.56 2.31
C ARG A 250 -22.58 11.48 2.69
N VAL A 251 -22.96 10.20 2.53
CA VAL A 251 -22.03 9.07 2.68
C VAL A 251 -20.84 9.22 1.73
N ALA A 252 -21.09 9.44 0.44
CA ALA A 252 -20.04 9.57 -0.55
C ALA A 252 -19.11 10.76 -0.28
N GLU A 253 -19.64 11.92 0.12
CA GLU A 253 -18.86 13.10 0.51
C GLU A 253 -17.96 12.81 1.71
N ARG A 254 -18.50 12.13 2.73
CA ARG A 254 -17.72 11.79 3.93
C ARG A 254 -16.58 10.84 3.61
N VAL A 255 -16.83 9.85 2.76
CA VAL A 255 -15.83 8.85 2.35
C VAL A 255 -14.80 9.44 1.37
N ARG A 256 -15.19 10.37 0.49
CA ARG A 256 -14.23 11.10 -0.35
C ARG A 256 -13.30 12.02 0.44
N GLY A 257 -13.64 12.33 1.70
CA GLY A 257 -12.81 13.17 2.56
C GLY A 257 -11.43 12.59 2.88
N ALA A 258 -11.25 11.26 2.76
CA ALA A 258 -9.92 10.65 2.88
C ALA A 258 -9.16 10.77 1.55
N GLY A 259 -8.13 11.62 1.56
CA GLY A 259 -7.37 11.95 0.35
C GLY A 259 -6.15 11.07 0.08
N ARG A 260 -5.78 10.15 0.98
CA ARG A 260 -4.55 9.34 0.85
C ARG A 260 -4.76 7.90 1.32
N PRO A 261 -4.32 6.89 0.55
CA PRO A 261 -4.30 5.50 0.97
C PRO A 261 -3.47 5.28 2.25
N SER A 262 -3.98 4.43 3.14
CA SER A 262 -3.19 3.92 4.28
C SER A 262 -1.99 3.10 3.81
N LEU A 263 -1.02 2.88 4.71
CA LEU A 263 0.13 2.04 4.43
C LEU A 263 -0.28 0.61 4.05
N ALA A 264 -1.31 0.06 4.70
CA ALA A 264 -1.88 -1.24 4.36
C ALA A 264 -2.32 -1.31 2.89
N HIS A 265 -2.99 -0.28 2.35
CA HIS A 265 -3.36 -0.26 0.92
C HIS A 265 -2.13 -0.30 0.01
N ALA A 266 -1.10 0.47 0.33
CA ALA A 266 0.13 0.52 -0.47
C ALA A 266 0.88 -0.83 -0.46
N LEU A 267 0.96 -1.48 0.72
CA LEU A 267 1.55 -2.80 0.87
C LEU A 267 0.74 -3.88 0.15
N LEU A 268 -0.60 -3.87 0.28
CA LEU A 268 -1.48 -4.79 -0.44
C LEU A 268 -1.43 -4.60 -1.97
N ALA A 269 -1.32 -3.36 -2.44
CA ALA A 269 -1.14 -3.06 -3.87
C ALA A 269 0.21 -3.56 -4.40
N SER A 270 1.25 -3.63 -3.55
CA SER A 270 2.56 -4.15 -3.92
C SER A 270 2.59 -5.66 -4.13
N LEU A 271 1.62 -6.41 -3.60
CA LEU A 271 1.49 -7.86 -3.80
C LEU A 271 1.18 -8.25 -5.25
N GLY A 272 0.68 -7.32 -6.07
CA GLY A 272 0.38 -7.57 -7.47
C GLY A 272 -0.79 -8.52 -7.72
N CYS A 273 -1.66 -8.74 -6.72
CA CYS A 273 -2.88 -9.54 -6.87
C CYS A 273 -3.76 -8.98 -8.00
N ARG A 274 -4.23 -9.87 -8.88
CA ARG A 274 -5.06 -9.49 -10.03
C ARG A 274 -6.53 -9.39 -9.66
N GLU A 275 -6.97 -10.17 -8.68
CA GLU A 275 -8.37 -10.23 -8.28
C GLU A 275 -8.53 -9.71 -6.84
N VAL A 276 -9.30 -8.64 -6.70
CA VAL A 276 -9.58 -7.98 -5.42
C VAL A 276 -11.08 -7.82 -5.24
N VAL A 277 -11.58 -8.15 -4.07
CA VAL A 277 -12.97 -7.93 -3.65
C VAL A 277 -12.98 -6.98 -2.48
N THR A 278 -13.94 -6.06 -2.43
CA THR A 278 -14.10 -5.17 -1.30
C THR A 278 -15.56 -4.84 -1.02
N THR A 279 -15.87 -4.63 0.25
CA THR A 279 -17.14 -4.04 0.71
C THR A 279 -17.03 -2.54 0.96
N ASN A 280 -15.86 -1.96 0.72
CA ASN A 280 -15.61 -0.53 0.92
C ASN A 280 -16.10 0.29 -0.27
N TYR A 281 -16.53 1.52 0.03
CA TYR A 281 -17.02 2.45 -0.98
C TYR A 281 -15.90 3.32 -1.57
N ASP A 282 -14.85 3.60 -0.79
CA ASP A 282 -13.73 4.48 -1.16
C ASP A 282 -12.88 3.93 -2.31
N THR A 283 -11.98 4.75 -2.84
CA THR A 283 -11.09 4.39 -3.97
C THR A 283 -9.63 4.26 -3.55
N LEU A 284 -9.36 4.05 -2.24
CA LEU A 284 -8.00 4.13 -1.70
C LEU A 284 -7.10 3.00 -2.21
N TYR A 285 -7.64 1.79 -2.38
CA TYR A 285 -6.86 0.69 -2.96
C TYR A 285 -6.49 0.98 -4.43
N GLU A 286 -7.44 1.46 -5.22
CA GLU A 286 -7.24 1.80 -6.64
C GLU A 286 -6.22 2.94 -6.80
N GLN A 287 -6.27 3.93 -5.90
CA GLN A 287 -5.27 4.99 -5.83
C GLN A 287 -3.88 4.44 -5.51
N ALA A 288 -3.75 3.51 -4.55
CA ALA A 288 -2.49 2.86 -4.23
C ALA A 288 -1.92 2.06 -5.43
N VAL A 289 -2.78 1.35 -6.17
CA VAL A 289 -2.39 0.66 -7.41
C VAL A 289 -1.96 1.64 -8.51
N THR A 290 -2.62 2.80 -8.61
CA THR A 290 -2.23 3.84 -9.57
C THR A 290 -0.88 4.46 -9.20
N ALA A 291 -0.60 4.64 -7.91
CA ALA A 291 0.65 5.23 -7.42
C ALA A 291 1.89 4.39 -7.76
N ARG A 292 1.78 3.05 -7.84
CA ARG A 292 2.85 2.16 -8.34
C ARG A 292 3.01 2.17 -9.87
N GLY A 293 2.18 2.92 -10.60
CA GLY A 293 2.17 2.97 -12.06
C GLY A 293 1.44 1.80 -12.74
N ALA A 294 0.59 1.08 -11.99
CA ALA A 294 -0.28 0.04 -12.54
C ALA A 294 -1.72 0.57 -12.71
N GLN A 295 -2.55 -0.19 -13.43
CA GLN A 295 -3.97 0.11 -13.59
C GLN A 295 -4.79 -1.11 -13.20
N VAL A 296 -5.95 -0.86 -12.59
CA VAL A 296 -6.96 -1.87 -12.25
C VAL A 296 -8.32 -1.43 -12.76
N THR A 297 -9.13 -2.40 -13.18
CA THR A 297 -10.50 -2.12 -13.61
C THR A 297 -11.46 -2.30 -12.45
N ARG A 298 -12.25 -1.27 -12.13
CA ARG A 298 -13.34 -1.38 -11.16
C ARG A 298 -14.47 -2.19 -11.80
N ILE A 299 -14.80 -3.32 -11.19
CA ILE A 299 -15.99 -4.12 -11.52
C ILE A 299 -17.08 -3.73 -10.55
N LEU A 300 -18.10 -3.06 -11.09
CA LEU A 300 -19.29 -2.68 -10.34
C LEU A 300 -20.47 -3.55 -10.79
N PRO A 301 -21.29 -4.09 -9.87
CA PRO A 301 -22.52 -4.77 -10.24
C PRO A 301 -23.38 -3.89 -11.17
N GLY A 302 -23.64 -4.37 -12.39
CA GLY A 302 -24.47 -3.67 -13.37
C GLY A 302 -23.76 -2.63 -14.26
N ALA A 303 -22.42 -2.62 -14.31
CA ALA A 303 -21.64 -1.74 -15.20
C ALA A 303 -20.96 -2.51 -16.35
N ASP A 304 -20.74 -1.83 -17.49
CA ASP A 304 -19.91 -2.34 -18.59
C ASP A 304 -18.43 -2.32 -18.18
N ASN A 305 -17.78 -3.49 -18.17
CA ASN A 305 -16.39 -3.64 -17.74
C ASN A 305 -15.52 -4.11 -18.91
N PRO A 306 -14.54 -3.30 -19.37
CA PRO A 306 -13.59 -3.74 -20.39
C PRO A 306 -12.69 -4.86 -19.84
N GLY A 307 -12.25 -5.75 -20.72
CA GLY A 307 -11.29 -6.80 -20.36
C GLY A 307 -9.99 -6.18 -19.84
N SER A 308 -9.50 -6.67 -18.70
CA SER A 308 -8.27 -6.19 -18.08
C SER A 308 -7.49 -7.31 -17.41
N THR A 309 -6.21 -7.07 -17.15
CA THR A 309 -5.30 -8.01 -16.49
C THR A 309 -5.53 -8.12 -14.98
N GLY A 310 -6.41 -7.30 -14.40
CA GLY A 310 -6.78 -7.32 -12.98
C GLY A 310 -7.94 -6.38 -12.65
N TRP A 311 -8.73 -6.76 -11.65
CA TRP A 311 -9.99 -6.11 -11.30
C TRP A 311 -10.22 -5.97 -9.80
N VAL A 312 -11.01 -4.95 -9.44
CA VAL A 312 -11.51 -4.68 -8.09
C VAL A 312 -13.04 -4.77 -8.11
N LEU A 313 -13.60 -5.82 -7.50
CA LEU A 313 -15.03 -6.03 -7.35
C LEU A 313 -15.52 -5.33 -6.08
N LYS A 314 -16.35 -4.30 -6.24
CA LYS A 314 -16.94 -3.58 -5.10
C LYS A 314 -18.36 -4.07 -4.86
N LEU A 315 -18.52 -4.94 -3.87
CA LEU A 315 -19.80 -5.59 -3.58
C LEU A 315 -20.85 -4.56 -3.15
N HIS A 316 -20.46 -3.58 -2.35
CA HIS A 316 -21.40 -2.62 -1.75
C HIS A 316 -21.48 -1.27 -2.49
N GLY A 317 -21.00 -1.21 -3.73
CA GLY A 317 -21.04 0.01 -4.54
C GLY A 317 -19.79 0.87 -4.39
N ASP A 318 -19.88 2.09 -4.90
CA ASP A 318 -18.73 3.00 -5.06
C ASP A 318 -19.13 4.45 -4.78
N VAL A 319 -18.24 5.23 -4.16
CA VAL A 319 -18.47 6.65 -3.88
C VAL A 319 -18.74 7.48 -5.12
N ASP A 320 -18.15 7.15 -6.28
CA ASP A 320 -18.37 7.82 -7.57
C ASP A 320 -19.76 7.55 -8.14
N ARG A 321 -20.46 6.55 -7.61
CA ARG A 321 -21.86 6.26 -7.93
C ARG A 321 -22.66 6.14 -6.64
N PRO A 322 -23.00 7.25 -5.96
CA PRO A 322 -23.68 7.23 -4.67
C PRO A 322 -24.96 6.38 -4.66
N GLY A 323 -25.72 6.36 -5.75
CA GLY A 323 -26.91 5.52 -5.90
C GLY A 323 -26.66 4.00 -5.83
N SER A 324 -25.41 3.54 -6.01
CA SER A 324 -25.03 2.13 -5.91
C SER A 324 -24.71 1.65 -4.49
N ILE A 325 -24.55 2.58 -3.53
CA ILE A 325 -24.11 2.27 -2.17
C ILE A 325 -25.13 1.37 -1.45
N VAL A 326 -24.66 0.26 -0.90
CA VAL A 326 -25.44 -0.73 -0.14
C VAL A 326 -25.19 -0.54 1.34
N LEU A 327 -26.12 0.12 2.03
CA LEU A 327 -26.01 0.36 3.48
C LEU A 327 -27.31 0.19 4.27
N THR A 328 -28.47 0.23 3.61
CA THR A 328 -29.78 0.15 4.27
C THR A 328 -30.32 -1.28 4.28
N ARG A 329 -31.19 -1.62 5.24
CA ARG A 329 -31.84 -2.93 5.29
C ARG A 329 -32.49 -3.30 3.95
N ARG A 330 -33.19 -2.36 3.32
CA ARG A 330 -33.76 -2.57 1.97
C ARG A 330 -32.69 -2.92 0.94
N SER A 331 -31.53 -2.26 0.99
CA SER A 331 -30.44 -2.49 0.05
C SER A 331 -29.79 -3.88 0.23
N PHE A 332 -29.65 -4.35 1.48
CA PHE A 332 -29.19 -5.70 1.79
C PHE A 332 -30.18 -6.78 1.33
N VAL A 333 -31.49 -6.60 1.56
CA VAL A 333 -32.51 -7.57 1.09
C VAL A 333 -32.54 -7.65 -0.44
N LEU A 334 -32.41 -6.50 -1.12
CA LEU A 334 -32.40 -6.45 -2.58
C LEU A 334 -31.05 -6.86 -3.19
N PHE A 335 -30.00 -7.05 -2.38
CA PHE A 335 -28.65 -7.41 -2.81
C PHE A 335 -28.70 -8.67 -3.68
N ASP A 336 -29.25 -9.78 -3.16
CA ASP A 336 -29.32 -11.05 -3.91
C ASP A 336 -29.92 -10.89 -5.31
N SER A 337 -31.02 -10.17 -5.44
CA SER A 337 -31.68 -9.96 -6.73
C SER A 337 -30.88 -9.10 -7.72
N ARG A 338 -29.94 -8.27 -7.23
CA ARG A 338 -29.20 -7.26 -8.01
C ARG A 338 -27.73 -7.62 -8.24
N THR A 339 -27.14 -8.45 -7.39
CA THR A 339 -25.68 -8.70 -7.36
C THR A 339 -25.31 -10.18 -7.52
N ARG A 340 -26.25 -11.07 -7.84
CA ARG A 340 -25.96 -12.50 -8.16
C ARG A 340 -24.71 -12.72 -9.04
N PRO A 341 -24.51 -11.97 -10.15
CA PRO A 341 -23.29 -12.11 -10.95
C PRO A 341 -22.01 -11.73 -10.20
N ALA A 342 -22.06 -10.71 -9.33
CA ALA A 342 -20.93 -10.33 -8.48
C ALA A 342 -20.68 -11.36 -7.37
N GLY A 343 -21.72 -11.94 -6.80
CA GLY A 343 -21.61 -13.07 -5.87
C GLY A 343 -20.91 -14.28 -6.52
N ALA A 344 -21.25 -14.60 -7.77
CA ALA A 344 -20.61 -15.68 -8.51
C ALA A 344 -19.10 -15.45 -8.75
N LEU A 345 -18.66 -14.20 -8.90
CA LEU A 345 -17.22 -13.88 -8.98
C LEU A 345 -16.51 -14.18 -7.66
N LEU A 346 -17.09 -13.76 -6.52
CA LEU A 346 -16.55 -14.08 -5.20
C LEU A 346 -16.52 -15.60 -4.98
N GLN A 347 -17.59 -16.32 -5.31
CA GLN A 347 -17.63 -17.79 -5.21
C GLN A 347 -16.55 -18.45 -6.08
N THR A 348 -16.34 -17.94 -7.30
CA THR A 348 -15.27 -18.41 -8.18
C THR A 348 -13.90 -18.20 -7.54
N LEU A 349 -13.65 -17.04 -6.92
CA LEU A 349 -12.39 -16.81 -6.19
C LEU A 349 -12.20 -17.77 -5.03
N LEU A 350 -13.22 -17.96 -4.19
CA LEU A 350 -13.17 -18.90 -3.06
C LEU A 350 -12.92 -20.36 -3.50
N MET A 351 -13.23 -20.69 -4.76
CA MET A 351 -12.98 -22.01 -5.34
C MET A 351 -11.63 -22.15 -6.04
N THR A 352 -11.05 -21.05 -6.54
CA THR A 352 -9.89 -21.09 -7.45
C THR A 352 -8.63 -20.41 -6.90
N ARG A 353 -8.77 -19.58 -5.87
CA ARG A 353 -7.71 -18.77 -5.26
C ARG A 353 -7.70 -18.96 -3.74
N HIS A 354 -6.60 -18.58 -3.12
CA HIS A 354 -6.51 -18.39 -1.67
C HIS A 354 -6.87 -16.94 -1.34
N LEU A 355 -7.91 -16.72 -0.54
CA LEU A 355 -8.40 -15.38 -0.21
C LEU A 355 -7.68 -14.81 1.02
N LEU A 356 -6.96 -13.70 0.87
CA LEU A 356 -6.42 -12.93 1.99
C LEU A 356 -7.43 -11.86 2.41
N VAL A 357 -7.99 -12.02 3.61
CA VAL A 357 -9.00 -11.12 4.19
C VAL A 357 -8.32 -10.13 5.14
N VAL A 358 -8.48 -8.83 4.88
CA VAL A 358 -7.87 -7.75 5.67
C VAL A 358 -8.91 -6.69 6.04
N GLY A 359 -8.97 -6.33 7.32
CA GLY A 359 -9.85 -5.26 7.81
C GLY A 359 -11.35 -5.57 7.71
N ALA A 360 -11.73 -6.85 7.65
CA ALA A 360 -13.12 -7.28 7.60
C ALA A 360 -13.47 -8.08 8.87
N SER A 361 -14.60 -7.74 9.50
CA SER A 361 -15.08 -8.39 10.72
C SER A 361 -15.85 -9.70 10.49
N MET A 362 -16.05 -10.09 9.21
CA MET A 362 -16.87 -11.25 8.79
C MET A 362 -18.31 -11.22 9.32
N GLN A 363 -18.88 -10.02 9.47
CA GLN A 363 -20.27 -9.81 9.93
C GLN A 363 -21.24 -9.47 8.78
N ASP A 364 -20.74 -9.41 7.56
CA ASP A 364 -21.54 -9.09 6.40
C ASP A 364 -22.35 -10.32 5.98
N ASP A 365 -23.65 -10.30 6.27
CA ASP A 365 -24.56 -11.42 5.98
C ASP A 365 -24.50 -11.88 4.51
N ASN A 366 -24.25 -10.97 3.55
CA ASN A 366 -24.17 -11.34 2.14
C ASN A 366 -22.89 -12.14 1.85
N VAL A 367 -21.76 -11.68 2.38
CA VAL A 367 -20.46 -12.35 2.22
C VAL A 367 -20.46 -13.69 2.95
N VAL A 368 -20.96 -13.71 4.19
CA VAL A 368 -21.06 -14.91 5.02
C VAL A 368 -21.90 -15.98 4.33
N ARG A 369 -23.05 -15.59 3.77
CA ARG A 369 -23.90 -16.50 2.99
C ARG A 369 -23.14 -17.11 1.80
N LEU A 370 -22.46 -16.29 1.00
CA LEU A 370 -21.72 -16.78 -0.19
C LEU A 370 -20.59 -17.74 0.21
N MET A 371 -19.94 -17.51 1.35
CA MET A 371 -18.90 -18.40 1.87
C MET A 371 -19.47 -19.73 2.33
N HIS A 372 -20.62 -19.76 3.00
CA HIS A 372 -21.29 -21.00 3.40
C HIS A 372 -21.77 -21.81 2.18
N GLU A 373 -22.28 -21.16 1.14
CA GLU A 373 -22.64 -21.83 -0.12
C GLU A 373 -21.42 -22.54 -0.75
N VAL A 374 -20.26 -21.89 -0.72
CA VAL A 374 -19.00 -22.48 -1.21
C VAL A 374 -18.50 -23.60 -0.30
N GLU A 375 -18.62 -23.44 1.01
CA GLU A 375 -18.28 -24.48 1.98
C GLU A 375 -19.09 -25.75 1.76
N GLU A 376 -20.42 -25.64 1.67
CA GLU A 376 -21.31 -26.78 1.40
C GLU A 376 -20.96 -27.48 0.09
N TYR A 377 -20.63 -26.69 -0.95
CA TYR A 377 -20.14 -27.25 -2.22
C TYR A 377 -18.82 -28.01 -2.05
N ARG A 378 -17.85 -27.44 -1.32
CA ARG A 378 -16.54 -28.08 -1.07
C ARG A 378 -16.69 -29.35 -0.24
N GLU A 379 -17.53 -29.35 0.79
CA GLU A 379 -17.81 -30.51 1.64
C GLU A 379 -18.47 -31.65 0.85
N SER A 380 -19.51 -31.34 0.08
CA SER A 380 -20.21 -32.32 -0.76
C SER A 380 -19.31 -32.97 -1.81
N HIS A 381 -18.26 -32.27 -2.26
CA HIS A 381 -17.28 -32.75 -3.24
C HIS A 381 -15.96 -33.23 -2.61
N ARG A 382 -15.88 -33.36 -1.27
CA ARG A 382 -14.69 -33.80 -0.51
C ARG A 382 -13.42 -33.00 -0.81
N MET A 383 -13.57 -31.70 -1.08
CA MET A 383 -12.44 -30.80 -1.22
C MET A 383 -11.83 -30.52 0.15
N THR A 384 -10.51 -30.55 0.25
CA THR A 384 -9.78 -30.35 1.51
C THR A 384 -9.10 -28.98 1.55
N GLY A 385 -8.76 -28.54 2.77
CA GLY A 385 -8.06 -27.29 3.01
C GLY A 385 -8.96 -26.06 3.11
N ARG A 386 -8.40 -25.04 3.75
CA ARG A 386 -9.00 -23.69 3.90
C ARG A 386 -8.87 -22.93 2.59
N PHE A 387 -9.83 -22.05 2.30
CA PHE A 387 -9.83 -21.25 1.08
C PHE A 387 -9.37 -19.81 1.31
N GLY A 388 -8.95 -19.46 2.52
CA GLY A 388 -8.43 -18.13 2.82
C GLY A 388 -7.72 -18.02 4.15
N THR A 389 -7.11 -16.86 4.37
CA THR A 389 -6.47 -16.43 5.61
C THR A 389 -7.04 -15.08 6.01
N LEU A 390 -7.47 -14.93 7.26
CA LEU A 390 -7.97 -13.69 7.81
C LEU A 390 -6.98 -13.11 8.81
N LEU A 391 -6.62 -11.85 8.61
CA LEU A 391 -5.76 -11.09 9.52
C LEU A 391 -6.64 -10.28 10.48
N ASP A 392 -6.76 -10.75 11.71
CA ASP A 392 -7.66 -10.22 12.73
C ASP A 392 -6.95 -9.20 13.63
N VAL A 393 -7.46 -7.97 13.61
CA VAL A 393 -6.99 -6.83 14.42
C VAL A 393 -7.81 -6.62 15.69
N ASP A 394 -8.96 -7.31 15.83
CA ASP A 394 -9.92 -7.14 16.93
C ASP A 394 -9.83 -8.25 17.99
N ALA A 395 -9.01 -9.29 17.76
CA ALA A 395 -8.76 -10.41 18.66
C ALA A 395 -10.04 -11.11 19.18
N ALA A 396 -11.06 -11.26 18.32
CA ALA A 396 -12.36 -11.80 18.70
C ALA A 396 -12.34 -13.33 18.79
N GLY A 397 -11.89 -13.87 19.93
CA GLY A 397 -11.77 -15.31 20.21
C GLY A 397 -12.94 -16.20 19.74
N PRO A 398 -14.22 -15.86 20.00
CA PRO A 398 -15.36 -16.68 19.57
C PRO A 398 -15.56 -16.75 18.05
N ARG A 399 -15.15 -15.74 17.28
CA ARG A 399 -15.32 -15.75 15.81
C ARG A 399 -14.35 -16.71 15.14
N ARG A 400 -13.16 -16.89 15.72
CA ARG A 400 -12.20 -17.86 15.23
C ARG A 400 -12.81 -19.27 15.19
N GLU A 401 -13.53 -19.67 16.23
CA GLU A 401 -14.18 -20.99 16.31
C GLU A 401 -15.27 -21.17 15.24
N LEU A 402 -15.95 -20.09 14.83
CA LEU A 402 -16.95 -20.13 13.77
C LEU A 402 -16.36 -20.40 12.38
N TRP A 403 -15.13 -19.95 12.15
CA TRP A 403 -14.50 -19.90 10.82
C TRP A 403 -13.27 -20.81 10.68
N GLU A 404 -12.92 -21.61 11.69
CA GLU A 404 -11.67 -22.37 11.71
C GLU A 404 -11.55 -23.47 10.64
N LYS A 405 -12.68 -23.91 10.07
CA LYS A 405 -12.68 -24.90 8.98
C LYS A 405 -12.40 -24.25 7.63
N GLN A 406 -12.87 -23.02 7.45
CA GLN A 406 -12.90 -22.30 6.19
C GLN A 406 -11.68 -21.40 6.00
N LEU A 407 -11.22 -20.77 7.09
CA LEU A 407 -10.17 -19.75 7.09
C LEU A 407 -9.04 -20.07 8.07
N ASP A 408 -7.82 -19.71 7.68
CA ASP A 408 -6.71 -19.58 8.62
C ASP A 408 -6.91 -18.27 9.38
N TRP A 409 -7.38 -18.35 10.62
CA TRP A 409 -7.56 -17.17 11.46
C TRP A 409 -6.26 -16.78 12.15
N VAL A 410 -5.70 -15.62 11.78
CA VAL A 410 -4.44 -15.10 12.31
C VAL A 410 -4.74 -13.90 13.21
N SER A 411 -4.74 -14.12 14.52
CA SER A 411 -4.91 -13.05 15.50
C SER A 411 -3.61 -12.27 15.66
N LEU A 412 -3.65 -10.98 15.38
CA LEU A 412 -2.51 -10.10 15.48
C LEU A 412 -2.33 -9.61 16.92
N PRO A 413 -1.11 -9.66 17.49
CA PRO A 413 -0.85 -9.15 18.83
C PRO A 413 -0.90 -7.62 18.87
N GLY A 414 -1.24 -7.11 20.05
CA GLY A 414 -1.31 -5.68 20.38
C GLY A 414 -2.63 -5.32 21.03
N THR A 415 -2.61 -4.38 21.97
CA THR A 415 -3.81 -3.70 22.47
C THR A 415 -3.38 -2.32 22.98
N PRO A 416 -3.97 -1.21 22.52
CA PRO A 416 -5.24 -1.07 21.78
C PRO A 416 -5.12 -1.27 20.25
N PHE A 417 -6.21 -1.04 19.50
CA PHE A 417 -6.32 -1.20 18.03
C PHE A 417 -5.15 -0.60 17.23
N ALA A 418 -4.57 0.51 17.68
CA ALA A 418 -3.41 1.12 17.03
C ALA A 418 -2.20 0.17 16.97
N GLU A 419 -1.99 -0.65 18.01
CA GLU A 419 -0.90 -1.64 18.04
C GLU A 419 -1.17 -2.81 17.11
N THR A 420 -2.39 -3.36 17.09
CA THR A 420 -2.74 -4.45 16.18
C THR A 420 -2.71 -4.01 14.72
N SER A 421 -3.16 -2.77 14.44
CA SER A 421 -3.06 -2.14 13.12
C SER A 421 -1.60 -1.97 12.68
N ARG A 422 -0.71 -1.55 13.59
CA ARG A 422 0.73 -1.51 13.29
C ARG A 422 1.31 -2.90 13.03
N THR A 423 0.93 -3.91 13.81
CA THR A 423 1.36 -5.30 13.56
C THR A 423 0.86 -5.83 12.22
N LEU A 424 -0.36 -5.47 11.80
CA LEU A 424 -0.91 -5.77 10.48
C LEU A 424 -0.03 -5.15 9.38
N GLU A 425 0.30 -3.87 9.49
CA GLU A 425 1.16 -3.19 8.50
C GLU A 425 2.53 -3.87 8.40
N ILE A 426 3.16 -4.20 9.52
CA ILE A 426 4.46 -4.89 9.54
C ILE A 426 4.35 -6.29 8.92
N LEU A 427 3.28 -7.03 9.20
CA LEU A 427 3.03 -8.34 8.59
C LEU A 427 2.85 -8.22 7.07
N LEU A 428 2.02 -7.29 6.61
CA LEU A 428 1.78 -7.06 5.17
C LEU A 428 3.04 -6.63 4.43
N ASP A 429 3.91 -5.88 5.10
CA ASP A 429 5.20 -5.47 4.57
C ASP A 429 6.18 -6.65 4.43
N LEU A 430 6.14 -7.61 5.36
CA LEU A 430 6.86 -8.88 5.20
C LEU A 430 6.24 -9.78 4.12
N VAL A 431 4.92 -9.81 3.98
CA VAL A 431 4.23 -10.50 2.87
C VAL A 431 4.67 -9.90 1.54
N ALA A 432 4.74 -8.57 1.44
CA ALA A 432 5.19 -7.85 0.25
C ALA A 432 6.66 -8.14 -0.08
N HIS A 433 7.53 -8.26 0.93
CA HIS A 433 8.90 -8.72 0.73
C HIS A 433 8.95 -10.10 0.08
N HIS A 434 8.21 -11.09 0.62
CA HIS A 434 8.19 -12.45 0.06
C HIS A 434 7.46 -12.57 -1.29
N ALA A 435 6.53 -11.66 -1.58
CA ALA A 435 5.84 -11.54 -2.85
C ALA A 435 6.70 -10.86 -3.93
N SER A 436 7.67 -10.04 -3.54
CA SER A 436 8.53 -9.31 -4.46
C SER A 436 9.36 -10.26 -5.31
N GLU A 437 9.37 -10.02 -6.62
CA GLU A 437 10.24 -10.71 -7.56
C GLU A 437 11.57 -9.96 -7.68
N ASP A 438 12.70 -10.69 -7.75
CA ASP A 438 14.03 -10.12 -8.04
C ASP A 438 14.17 -9.66 -9.51
N VAL A 439 13.13 -9.86 -10.29
CA VAL A 439 13.11 -9.74 -11.74
C VAL A 439 13.28 -8.29 -12.23
N PRO A 440 12.58 -7.26 -11.69
CA PRO A 440 12.58 -5.91 -12.27
C PRO A 440 13.91 -5.14 -12.22
N TRP A 441 14.86 -5.57 -11.39
CA TRP A 441 16.17 -4.93 -11.28
C TRP A 441 17.30 -5.72 -11.96
N LEU A 442 17.05 -6.97 -12.36
CA LEU A 442 18.05 -7.92 -12.86
C LEU A 442 18.91 -7.35 -13.99
N LEU A 443 18.27 -6.67 -14.96
CA LEU A 443 18.93 -6.05 -16.11
C LEU A 443 19.09 -4.54 -15.97
N ASP A 444 18.73 -3.94 -14.84
CA ASP A 444 18.96 -2.51 -14.61
C ASP A 444 20.42 -2.29 -14.21
N GLU A 445 21.16 -1.52 -15.01
CA GLU A 445 22.59 -1.27 -14.81
C GLU A 445 22.90 -0.66 -13.43
N ARG A 446 21.96 0.09 -12.84
CA ARG A 446 22.14 0.72 -11.52
C ARG A 446 22.39 -0.31 -10.41
N PHE A 447 21.91 -1.53 -10.60
CA PHE A 447 21.93 -2.59 -9.61
C PHE A 447 22.84 -3.76 -10.04
N ALA A 448 23.72 -3.55 -11.01
CA ALA A 448 24.65 -4.57 -11.47
C ALA A 448 25.57 -5.10 -10.35
N SER A 449 25.84 -4.29 -9.31
CA SER A 449 26.61 -4.71 -8.13
C SER A 449 25.90 -5.72 -7.23
N LEU A 450 24.58 -5.89 -7.39
CA LEU A 450 23.81 -6.90 -6.66
C LEU A 450 23.92 -8.31 -7.28
N LEU A 451 24.50 -8.43 -8.49
CA LEU A 451 24.81 -9.72 -9.10
C LEU A 451 26.08 -10.27 -8.44
N GLU A 452 25.97 -11.45 -7.84
CA GLU A 452 26.98 -12.00 -6.93
C GLU A 452 28.11 -12.68 -7.73
N SER A 453 27.78 -13.35 -8.84
CA SER A 453 28.73 -14.09 -9.67
C SER A 453 29.13 -13.34 -10.95
N GLU A 454 30.29 -13.69 -11.51
CA GLU A 454 30.73 -13.11 -12.79
C GLU A 454 29.85 -13.62 -13.95
N GLU A 455 29.43 -14.88 -13.88
CA GLU A 455 28.52 -15.49 -14.84
C GLU A 455 27.17 -14.74 -14.91
N GLU A 456 26.60 -14.35 -13.76
CA GLU A 456 25.38 -13.54 -13.72
C GLU A 456 25.57 -12.18 -14.40
N ARG A 457 26.72 -11.52 -14.18
CA ARG A 457 27.05 -10.22 -14.80
C ARG A 457 27.19 -10.35 -16.31
N GLU A 458 27.86 -11.40 -16.79
CA GLU A 458 28.02 -11.68 -18.22
C GLU A 458 26.66 -11.95 -18.90
N ILE A 459 25.81 -12.76 -18.28
CA ILE A 459 24.45 -13.03 -18.78
C ILE A 459 23.63 -11.74 -18.84
N ALA A 460 23.61 -10.97 -17.76
CA ALA A 460 22.87 -9.71 -17.71
C ALA A 460 23.37 -8.73 -18.79
N GLN A 461 24.69 -8.62 -18.98
CA GLN A 461 25.28 -7.78 -20.03
C GLN A 461 24.90 -8.27 -21.44
N ALA A 462 24.89 -9.58 -21.68
CA ALA A 462 24.46 -10.14 -22.95
C ALA A 462 22.98 -9.82 -23.25
N LEU A 463 22.10 -9.98 -22.26
CA LEU A 463 20.66 -9.67 -22.40
C LEU A 463 20.40 -8.17 -22.61
N ARG A 464 21.17 -7.29 -21.96
CA ARG A 464 21.13 -5.83 -22.23
C ARG A 464 21.49 -5.54 -23.69
N ARG A 465 22.58 -6.12 -24.20
CA ARG A 465 22.98 -5.97 -25.62
C ARG A 465 21.89 -6.47 -26.57
N VAL A 466 21.22 -7.58 -26.25
CA VAL A 466 20.06 -8.05 -27.02
C VAL A 466 18.97 -6.98 -27.04
N ARG A 467 18.57 -6.44 -25.89
CA ARG A 467 17.55 -5.38 -25.83
C ARG A 467 17.91 -4.13 -26.62
N GLU A 468 19.18 -3.70 -26.57
CA GLU A 468 19.67 -2.54 -27.32
C GLU A 468 19.66 -2.74 -28.85
N SER A 469 19.77 -4.00 -29.29
CA SER A 469 19.75 -4.38 -30.71
C SER A 469 18.34 -4.55 -31.27
N LEU A 470 17.33 -4.71 -30.41
CA LEU A 470 15.94 -4.85 -30.82
C LEU A 470 15.33 -3.50 -31.24
N PRO A 471 14.66 -3.42 -32.41
CA PRO A 471 13.98 -2.21 -32.85
C PRO A 471 12.72 -1.93 -32.03
N ASP A 472 12.54 -0.67 -31.61
CA ASP A 472 11.34 -0.23 -30.90
C ASP A 472 10.12 -0.27 -31.84
N GLY A 473 8.96 -0.72 -31.32
CA GLY A 473 7.69 -0.75 -32.07
C GLY A 473 7.54 -1.89 -33.09
N HIS A 474 8.51 -2.82 -33.17
CA HIS A 474 8.43 -3.97 -34.05
C HIS A 474 7.57 -5.11 -33.45
N THR A 475 6.53 -5.55 -34.16
CA THR A 475 5.52 -6.50 -33.65
C THR A 475 6.09 -7.89 -33.33
N VAL A 476 7.01 -8.41 -34.14
CA VAL A 476 7.58 -9.76 -33.97
C VAL A 476 8.37 -9.91 -32.66
N TRP A 477 9.08 -8.86 -32.24
CA TRP A 477 9.97 -8.88 -31.07
C TRP A 477 9.38 -8.14 -29.88
N ALA A 478 8.14 -7.66 -29.98
CA ALA A 478 7.50 -6.85 -28.94
C ALA A 478 7.42 -7.57 -27.60
N GLU A 479 7.13 -8.88 -27.62
CA GLU A 479 7.08 -9.71 -26.40
C GLU A 479 8.45 -9.85 -25.75
N VAL A 480 9.49 -10.10 -26.54
CA VAL A 480 10.88 -10.22 -26.05
C VAL A 480 11.37 -8.89 -25.50
N ALA A 481 11.14 -7.79 -26.22
CA ALA A 481 11.47 -6.45 -25.76
C ALA A 481 10.72 -6.11 -24.45
N ARG A 482 9.43 -6.44 -24.36
CA ARG A 482 8.62 -6.22 -23.15
C ARG A 482 9.10 -7.05 -21.98
N ALA A 483 9.51 -8.30 -22.20
CA ALA A 483 10.08 -9.15 -21.16
C ALA A 483 11.40 -8.56 -20.64
N LEU A 484 12.33 -8.17 -21.54
CA LEU A 484 13.60 -7.56 -21.16
C LEU A 484 13.41 -6.20 -20.46
N ASP A 485 12.48 -5.37 -20.94
CA ASP A 485 12.10 -4.11 -20.29
C ASP A 485 11.50 -4.37 -18.90
N GLY A 486 10.69 -5.42 -18.76
CA GLY A 486 10.15 -5.90 -17.49
C GLY A 486 11.24 -6.37 -16.51
N PHE A 487 12.39 -6.80 -17.02
CA PHE A 487 13.57 -7.18 -16.22
C PHE A 487 14.48 -5.98 -15.91
N GLY A 488 14.13 -4.77 -16.34
CA GLY A 488 14.89 -3.55 -16.09
C GLY A 488 15.87 -3.14 -17.21
N ALA A 489 15.90 -3.87 -18.34
CA ALA A 489 16.70 -3.47 -19.49
C ALA A 489 16.15 -2.19 -20.13
N ARG A 490 16.98 -1.49 -20.93
CA ARG A 490 16.58 -0.25 -21.60
C ARG A 490 16.94 -0.24 -23.08
N PRO A 491 16.13 0.42 -23.92
CA PRO A 491 16.53 0.72 -25.29
C PRO A 491 17.69 1.71 -25.33
N ARG A 492 18.49 1.61 -26.40
CA ARG A 492 19.68 2.45 -26.61
C ARG A 492 19.33 3.94 -26.57
N GLY A 493 20.02 4.71 -25.71
CA GLY A 493 19.93 6.18 -25.68
C GLY A 493 18.81 6.79 -24.80
N ARG A 494 18.02 5.99 -24.08
CA ARG A 494 17.07 6.52 -23.07
C ARG A 494 17.61 6.40 -21.65
N SER A 495 18.19 7.48 -21.13
CA SER A 495 18.29 7.68 -19.68
C SER A 495 16.91 8.07 -19.11
N ARG A 496 16.46 7.45 -18.01
CA ARG A 496 15.29 7.95 -17.28
C ARG A 496 15.56 9.38 -16.77
N PRO A 497 14.56 10.29 -16.78
CA PRO A 497 14.67 11.63 -16.22
C PRO A 497 14.96 11.64 -14.71
#